data_AF-A0A956B7H9-F1
#
_entry.id   AF-A0A956B7H9-F1
#
_cell.length_a   1.000
_cell.length_b   1.000
_cell.length_c   1.000
_cell.angle_alpha   90.00
_cell.angle_beta   90.00
_cell.angle_gamma   90.00
#
_symmetry.space_group_name_H-M   'P 1'
#
loop_
_entity.id
_entity.type
_entity.pdbx_description
1 polymer ?
#
loop_
_entity_poly.entity_id
_entity_poly.type
_entity_poly.pdbx_seq_one_letter_code
_entity_poly.pdbx_strand_id
1 'polypeptide(L)'
;MSGLFALLAGGAAALALALTADAGSPAATLALALGRTGWLAAVLLVASLTVSLVARRARRPLGLAAAGAAALHAGWGVAQGWVTPAALITEPQLRSGATALAILLLLTLTSWPSVLASLRLGHWRPLHRASYAAAALVVHHVALSSRAPLWGLAALAGAIASLLAIRVVRGVRRAAR
;
A
#
# COMPACT_ATOMS: atom_id res chain seq x y z
N MET A 1 -12.30 19.96 -2.94
CA MET A 1 -12.75 18.54 -3.07
C MET A 1 -12.26 17.88 -4.36
N SER A 2 -11.54 18.59 -5.24
CA SER A 2 -11.08 18.13 -6.56
C SER A 2 -9.90 17.13 -6.53
N GLY A 3 -8.99 17.22 -5.56
CA GLY A 3 -7.79 16.36 -5.53
C GLY A 3 -8.03 14.88 -5.17
N LEU A 4 -9.08 14.58 -4.39
CA LEU A 4 -9.43 13.19 -4.02
C LEU A 4 -10.00 12.41 -5.22
N PHE A 5 -10.73 13.11 -6.08
CA PHE A 5 -11.32 12.54 -7.28
C PHE A 5 -10.25 12.21 -8.33
N ALA A 6 -9.26 13.08 -8.52
CA ALA A 6 -8.14 12.83 -9.44
C ALA A 6 -7.29 11.61 -9.00
N LEU A 7 -7.09 11.43 -7.69
CA LEU A 7 -6.34 10.30 -7.14
C LEU A 7 -7.09 8.96 -7.25
N LEU A 8 -8.40 8.96 -6.99
CA LEU A 8 -9.23 7.76 -7.15
C LEU A 8 -9.47 7.43 -8.63
N ALA A 9 -9.61 8.44 -9.49
CA ALA A 9 -9.73 8.26 -10.93
C ALA A 9 -8.44 7.72 -11.55
N GLY A 10 -7.26 8.22 -11.13
CA GLY A 10 -5.97 7.69 -11.58
C GLY A 10 -5.74 6.23 -11.15
N GLY A 11 -6.09 5.87 -9.91
CA GLY A 11 -6.01 4.49 -9.42
C GLY A 11 -7.00 3.55 -10.11
N ALA A 12 -8.23 4.00 -10.35
CA ALA A 12 -9.24 3.23 -11.06
C ALA A 12 -8.91 3.06 -12.56
N ALA A 13 -8.35 4.09 -13.21
CA ALA A 13 -7.89 4.01 -14.59
C ALA A 13 -6.70 3.04 -14.73
N ALA A 14 -5.73 3.10 -13.81
CA ALA A 14 -4.61 2.15 -13.80
C ALA A 14 -5.08 0.70 -13.56
N LEU A 15 -6.10 0.50 -12.70
CA LEU A 15 -6.71 -0.81 -12.46
C LEU A 15 -7.53 -1.30 -13.66
N ALA A 16 -8.30 -0.43 -14.31
CA ALA A 16 -9.07 -0.75 -15.50
C ALA A 16 -8.16 -1.13 -16.69
N LEU A 17 -7.09 -0.36 -16.91
CA LEU A 17 -6.08 -0.67 -17.94
C LEU A 17 -5.31 -1.97 -17.64
N ALA A 18 -5.18 -2.31 -16.36
CA ALA A 18 -4.68 -3.60 -15.92
C ALA A 18 -5.67 -4.72 -16.26
N LEU A 19 -6.98 -4.54 -16.09
CA LEU A 19 -7.94 -5.62 -16.31
C LEU A 19 -8.29 -5.87 -17.78
N THR A 20 -7.95 -4.96 -18.70
CA THR A 20 -8.34 -5.04 -20.13
C THR A 20 -7.23 -5.49 -21.09
N ALA A 21 -6.07 -5.96 -20.61
CA ALA A 21 -5.03 -6.48 -21.51
C ALA A 21 -5.31 -7.92 -21.95
N ASP A 22 -5.28 -8.12 -23.28
CA ASP A 22 -5.79 -9.22 -24.10
C ASP A 22 -5.34 -10.67 -23.80
N ALA A 23 -6.13 -11.59 -24.37
CA ALA A 23 -6.18 -13.04 -24.17
C ALA A 23 -4.86 -13.81 -24.34
N GLY A 24 -4.31 -14.29 -23.21
CA GLY A 24 -3.34 -15.38 -23.16
C GLY A 24 -3.96 -16.68 -22.61
N SER A 25 -3.15 -17.72 -22.43
CA SER A 25 -3.58 -18.92 -21.69
C SER A 25 -4.07 -18.54 -20.28
N PRO A 26 -4.95 -19.32 -19.64
CA PRO A 26 -5.41 -19.03 -18.27
C PRO A 26 -4.26 -18.79 -17.28
N ALA A 27 -3.14 -19.48 -17.48
CA ALA A 27 -1.91 -19.29 -16.70
C ALA A 27 -1.27 -17.91 -16.92
N ALA A 28 -1.22 -17.42 -18.16
CA ALA A 28 -0.70 -16.08 -18.48
C ALA A 28 -1.61 -14.98 -17.88
N THR A 29 -2.93 -15.15 -17.98
CA THR A 29 -3.90 -14.23 -17.36
C THR A 29 -3.74 -14.18 -15.84
N LEU A 30 -3.58 -15.35 -15.20
CA LEU A 30 -3.34 -15.44 -13.77
C LEU A 30 -2.01 -14.78 -13.37
N ALA A 31 -0.93 -15.02 -14.13
CA ALA A 31 0.37 -14.42 -13.88
C ALA A 31 0.33 -12.88 -14.00
N LEU A 32 -0.37 -12.36 -15.01
CA LEU A 32 -0.60 -10.92 -15.17
C LEU A 32 -1.42 -10.34 -14.03
N ALA A 33 -2.50 -11.02 -13.62
CA ALA A 33 -3.33 -10.59 -12.49
C ALA A 33 -2.52 -10.54 -11.18
N LEU A 34 -1.72 -11.58 -10.90
CA LEU A 34 -0.86 -11.65 -9.73
C LEU A 34 0.27 -10.60 -9.78
N GLY A 35 0.84 -10.32 -10.96
CA GLY A 35 1.78 -9.23 -11.15
C GLY A 35 1.21 -7.83 -10.82
N ARG A 36 -0.10 -7.64 -11.01
CA ARG A 36 -0.80 -6.37 -10.75
C ARG A 36 -1.21 -6.18 -9.29
N THR A 37 -1.19 -7.23 -8.48
CA THR A 37 -1.57 -7.16 -7.05
C THR A 37 -0.70 -6.18 -6.25
N GLY A 38 0.56 -5.96 -6.64
CA GLY A 38 1.45 -4.97 -6.00
C GLY A 38 0.96 -3.53 -6.19
N TRP A 39 0.55 -3.17 -7.41
CA TRP A 39 -0.05 -1.86 -7.68
C TRP A 39 -1.41 -1.68 -7.00
N LEU A 40 -2.24 -2.73 -7.02
CA LEU A 40 -3.51 -2.74 -6.30
C LEU A 40 -3.29 -2.51 -4.80
N ALA A 41 -2.31 -3.16 -4.19
CA ALA A 41 -1.95 -2.97 -2.79
C ALA A 41 -1.55 -1.51 -2.49
N ALA A 42 -0.72 -0.90 -3.35
CA ALA A 42 -0.30 0.49 -3.20
C ALA A 42 -1.49 1.46 -3.29
N VAL A 43 -2.38 1.27 -4.27
CA VAL A 43 -3.59 2.10 -4.45
C VAL A 43 -4.53 1.96 -3.24
N LEU A 44 -4.78 0.73 -2.76
CA LEU A 44 -5.63 0.48 -1.60
C LEU A 44 -5.01 1.06 -0.32
N LEU A 45 -3.70 1.00 -0.16
CA LEU A 45 -2.99 1.62 0.96
C LEU A 45 -3.18 3.14 0.95
N VAL A 46 -2.92 3.80 -0.19
CA VAL A 46 -3.14 5.24 -0.34
C VAL A 46 -4.61 5.60 -0.10
N ALA A 47 -5.55 4.84 -0.67
CA ALA A 47 -6.98 5.03 -0.46
C ALA A 47 -7.34 4.92 1.03
N SER A 48 -6.78 3.95 1.76
CA SER A 48 -7.02 3.83 3.21
C SER A 48 -6.52 5.07 3.98
N LEU A 49 -5.41 5.67 3.54
CA LEU A 49 -4.85 6.88 4.15
C LEU A 49 -5.65 8.14 3.80
N THR A 50 -6.16 8.27 2.57
CA THR A 50 -6.95 9.42 2.12
C THR A 50 -8.38 9.40 2.65
N VAL A 51 -9.05 8.24 2.60
CA VAL A 51 -10.47 8.07 3.00
C VAL A 51 -10.68 8.32 4.48
N SER A 52 -9.63 8.19 5.29
CA SER A 52 -9.65 8.59 6.71
C SER A 52 -10.07 10.06 6.95
N LEU A 53 -10.07 10.89 5.90
CA LEU A 53 -10.52 12.28 5.94
C LEU A 53 -12.05 12.46 5.72
N VAL A 54 -12.74 11.49 5.12
CA VAL A 54 -14.14 11.63 4.65
C VAL A 54 -15.04 10.49 5.10
N ALA A 55 -14.55 9.23 5.08
CA ALA A 55 -15.35 8.06 5.43
C ALA A 55 -14.56 7.08 6.32
N ARG A 56 -14.42 7.40 7.61
CA ARG A 56 -13.61 6.61 8.57
C ARG A 56 -13.95 5.11 8.59
N ARG A 57 -15.21 4.74 8.34
CA ARG A 57 -15.67 3.34 8.32
C ARG A 57 -15.02 2.52 7.20
N ALA A 58 -14.72 3.14 6.06
CA ALA A 58 -14.09 2.48 4.91
C ALA A 58 -12.56 2.33 5.07
N ARG A 59 -11.93 3.01 6.03
CA ARG A 59 -10.47 2.93 6.24
C ARG A 59 -9.99 1.52 6.57
N ARG A 60 -10.70 0.83 7.47
CA ARG A 60 -10.33 -0.52 7.92
C ARG A 60 -10.40 -1.54 6.77
N PRO A 61 -11.53 -1.72 6.06
CA PRO A 61 -11.58 -2.68 4.97
C PRO A 61 -10.58 -2.38 3.86
N LEU A 62 -10.32 -1.11 3.52
CA LEU A 62 -9.29 -0.74 2.54
C LEU A 62 -7.87 -1.11 3.01
N GLY A 63 -7.54 -0.88 4.28
CA GLY A 63 -6.23 -1.26 4.83
C GLY A 63 -6.03 -2.78 4.86
N LEU A 64 -7.08 -3.54 5.19
CA LEU A 64 -7.07 -5.01 5.15
C LEU A 64 -6.93 -5.52 3.71
N ALA A 65 -7.66 -4.94 2.76
CA ALA A 65 -7.55 -5.28 1.35
C ALA A 65 -6.16 -4.97 0.80
N ALA A 66 -5.54 -3.85 1.20
CA ALA A 66 -4.17 -3.50 0.85
C ALA A 66 -3.16 -4.54 1.35
N ALA A 67 -3.30 -4.98 2.61
CA ALA A 67 -2.45 -6.03 3.19
C ALA A 67 -2.63 -7.38 2.48
N GLY A 68 -3.88 -7.77 2.17
CA GLY A 68 -4.16 -8.99 1.42
C GLY A 68 -3.56 -8.97 0.01
N ALA A 69 -3.74 -7.87 -0.73
CA ALA A 69 -3.13 -7.69 -2.05
C ALA A 69 -1.59 -7.72 -1.99
N ALA A 70 -0.99 -7.09 -0.97
CA ALA A 70 0.47 -7.12 -0.76
C ALA A 70 0.98 -8.53 -0.44
N ALA A 71 0.23 -9.30 0.36
CA ALA A 71 0.58 -10.69 0.67
C ALA A 71 0.50 -11.59 -0.56
N LEU A 72 -0.52 -11.43 -1.40
CA LEU A 72 -0.62 -12.14 -2.68
C LEU A 72 0.54 -11.77 -3.62
N HIS A 73 0.90 -10.49 -3.70
CA HIS A 73 2.04 -10.02 -4.50
C HIS A 73 3.35 -10.66 -4.06
N ALA A 74 3.63 -10.64 -2.74
CA ALA A 74 4.83 -11.24 -2.19
C ALA A 74 4.84 -12.76 -2.34
N GLY A 75 3.71 -13.43 -2.08
CA GLY A 75 3.56 -14.88 -2.25
C GLY A 75 3.80 -15.32 -3.69
N TRP A 76 3.32 -14.55 -4.67
CA TRP A 76 3.64 -14.78 -6.08
C TRP A 76 5.12 -14.60 -6.37
N GLY A 77 5.76 -13.55 -5.84
CA GLY A 77 7.21 -13.34 -5.99
C GLY A 77 8.04 -14.49 -5.40
N VAL A 78 7.62 -15.06 -4.27
CA VAL A 78 8.23 -16.27 -3.68
C VAL A 78 8.01 -17.48 -4.57
N ALA A 79 6.78 -17.71 -5.05
CA ALA A 79 6.46 -18.84 -5.92
C ALA A 79 7.23 -18.82 -7.26
N GLN A 80 7.57 -17.63 -7.76
CA GLN A 80 8.41 -17.44 -8.95
C GLN A 80 9.92 -17.51 -8.67
N GLY A 81 10.33 -17.72 -7.41
CA GLY A 81 11.73 -17.75 -7.02
C GLY A 81 12.43 -16.38 -7.02
N TRP A 82 11.70 -15.28 -7.16
CA TRP A 82 12.27 -13.92 -7.14
C TRP A 82 12.66 -13.46 -5.74
N VAL A 83 12.02 -14.03 -4.71
CA VAL A 83 12.26 -13.68 -3.31
C VAL A 83 12.93 -14.86 -2.62
N THR A 84 14.24 -14.75 -2.39
CA THR A 84 15.05 -15.71 -1.63
C THR A 84 15.61 -15.06 -0.36
N PRO A 85 16.04 -15.84 0.65
CA PRO A 85 16.69 -15.27 1.84
C PRO A 85 17.92 -14.42 1.50
N ALA A 86 18.74 -14.85 0.55
CA ALA A 86 19.90 -14.09 0.09
C ALA A 86 19.49 -12.78 -0.61
N ALA A 87 18.45 -12.81 -1.45
CA ALA A 87 17.93 -11.63 -2.12
C ALA A 87 17.32 -10.63 -1.11
N LEU A 88 16.69 -11.11 -0.04
CA LEU A 88 16.22 -10.25 1.06
C LEU A 88 17.35 -9.57 1.84
N ILE A 89 18.60 -9.99 1.71
CA ILE A 89 19.74 -9.31 2.36
C ILE A 89 20.40 -8.34 1.38
N THR A 90 20.56 -8.77 0.14
CA THR A 90 21.32 -8.06 -0.90
C THR A 90 20.49 -7.00 -1.62
N GLU A 91 19.21 -7.27 -1.90
CA GLU A 91 18.37 -6.39 -2.71
C GLU A 91 17.59 -5.40 -1.83
N PRO A 92 17.95 -4.10 -1.84
CA PRO A 92 17.23 -3.07 -1.07
C PRO A 92 15.75 -2.94 -1.49
N GLN A 93 15.45 -3.19 -2.78
CA GLN A 93 14.08 -3.24 -3.27
C GLN A 93 13.26 -4.30 -2.53
N LEU A 94 13.75 -5.54 -2.45
CA LEU A 94 13.04 -6.63 -1.79
C LEU A 94 12.92 -6.41 -0.28
N ARG A 95 13.98 -5.90 0.36
CA ARG A 95 13.95 -5.51 1.78
C ARG A 95 12.83 -4.53 2.08
N SER A 96 12.75 -3.44 1.32
CA SER A 96 11.71 -2.43 1.54
C SER A 96 10.29 -2.97 1.34
N GLY A 97 10.08 -3.83 0.34
CA GLY A 97 8.80 -4.51 0.13
C GLY A 97 8.44 -5.47 1.27
N ALA A 98 9.38 -6.28 1.72
CA ALA A 98 9.19 -7.21 2.84
C ALA A 98 8.93 -6.48 4.17
N THR A 99 9.67 -5.40 4.46
CA THR A 99 9.44 -4.56 5.65
C THR A 99 8.07 -3.88 5.58
N ALA A 100 7.66 -3.35 4.42
CA ALA A 100 6.34 -2.78 4.24
C ALA A 100 5.23 -3.82 4.50
N LEU A 101 5.38 -5.03 3.94
CA LEU A 101 4.44 -6.13 4.17
C LEU A 101 4.37 -6.52 5.65
N ALA A 102 5.51 -6.64 6.34
CA ALA A 102 5.56 -6.95 7.77
C ALA A 102 4.79 -5.92 8.61
N ILE A 103 4.95 -4.63 8.29
CA ILE A 103 4.17 -3.55 8.94
C ILE A 103 2.68 -3.71 8.65
N LEU A 104 2.28 -3.96 7.39
CA LEU A 104 0.87 -4.14 7.02
C LEU A 104 0.22 -5.35 7.70
N LEU A 105 0.96 -6.46 7.83
CA LEU A 105 0.49 -7.65 8.55
C LEU A 105 0.34 -7.38 10.04
N LEU A 106 1.31 -6.69 10.68
CA LEU A 106 1.19 -6.28 12.07
C LEU A 106 -0.03 -5.37 12.30
N LEU A 107 -0.25 -4.40 11.42
CA LEU A 107 -1.44 -3.54 11.43
C LEU A 107 -2.74 -4.32 11.21
N THR A 108 -2.69 -5.35 10.37
CA THR A 108 -3.83 -6.24 10.13
C THR A 108 -4.16 -6.99 11.41
N LEU A 109 -3.20 -7.70 12.01
CA LEU A 109 -3.37 -8.45 13.26
C LEU A 109 -3.91 -7.58 14.40
N THR A 110 -3.41 -6.35 14.52
CA THR A 110 -3.86 -5.38 15.54
C THR A 110 -5.15 -4.65 15.17
N SER A 111 -5.79 -4.98 14.06
CA SER A 111 -7.11 -4.46 13.69
C SER A 111 -8.26 -5.19 14.38
N TRP A 112 -7.99 -6.32 15.06
CA TRP A 112 -8.98 -7.08 15.82
C TRP A 112 -8.96 -6.71 17.31
N PRO A 113 -10.12 -6.36 17.90
CA PRO A 113 -10.21 -5.97 19.32
C PRO A 113 -9.71 -7.05 20.29
N SER A 114 -9.95 -8.33 19.98
CA SER A 114 -9.49 -9.47 20.78
C SER A 114 -7.96 -9.54 20.88
N VAL A 115 -7.27 -9.28 19.77
CA VAL A 115 -5.79 -9.27 19.71
C VAL A 115 -5.23 -8.05 20.45
N LEU A 116 -5.87 -6.89 20.33
CA LEU A 116 -5.45 -5.70 21.10
C LEU A 116 -5.64 -5.92 22.61
N ALA A 117 -6.74 -6.55 23.01
CA ALA A 117 -7.02 -6.87 24.40
C ALA A 117 -6.00 -7.87 24.97
N SER A 118 -5.64 -8.91 24.22
CA SER A 118 -4.66 -9.91 24.67
C SER A 118 -3.24 -9.36 24.80
N LEU A 119 -2.84 -8.45 23.90
CA LEU A 119 -1.51 -7.84 23.94
C LEU A 119 -1.41 -6.68 24.94
N ARG A 120 -2.52 -6.30 25.62
CA ARG A 120 -2.60 -5.18 26.57
C ARG A 120 -2.01 -3.88 26.01
N LEU A 121 -2.12 -3.68 24.70
CA LEU A 121 -1.53 -2.54 24.01
C LEU A 121 -2.39 -1.29 24.21
N GLY A 122 -2.03 -0.46 25.19
CA GLY A 122 -2.68 0.84 25.42
C GLY A 122 -2.42 1.88 24.32
N HIS A 123 -1.39 1.68 23.48
CA HIS A 123 -0.89 2.68 22.54
C HIS A 123 -1.17 2.35 21.06
N TRP A 124 -2.45 2.11 20.71
CA TRP A 124 -2.86 1.82 19.33
C TRP A 124 -2.55 2.95 18.33
N ARG A 125 -2.48 4.20 18.80
CA ARG A 125 -2.26 5.38 17.94
C ARG A 125 -0.87 5.39 17.30
N PRO A 126 0.25 5.27 18.05
CA PRO A 126 1.58 5.11 17.47
C PRO A 126 1.66 3.96 16.45
N LEU A 127 1.08 2.80 16.76
CA LEU A 127 1.12 1.65 15.87
C LEU A 127 0.47 1.99 14.52
N HIS A 128 -0.71 2.60 14.52
CA HIS A 128 -1.35 3.04 13.28
C HIS A 128 -0.54 4.08 12.49
N ARG A 129 0.38 4.84 13.10
CA ARG A 129 1.28 5.75 12.36
C ARG A 129 2.30 4.99 11.53
N ALA A 130 2.60 3.74 11.85
CA ALA A 130 3.45 2.88 11.02
C ALA A 130 2.89 2.70 9.60
N SER A 131 1.59 2.92 9.37
CA SER A 131 1.02 2.92 8.01
C SER A 131 1.64 3.96 7.08
N TYR A 132 2.13 5.09 7.61
CA TYR A 132 2.87 6.08 6.81
C TYR A 132 4.29 5.59 6.48
N ALA A 133 4.94 4.89 7.41
CA ALA A 133 6.23 4.25 7.15
C ALA A 133 6.08 3.16 6.08
N ALA A 134 5.03 2.34 6.16
CA ALA A 134 4.71 1.36 5.12
C ALA A 134 4.49 2.05 3.76
N ALA A 135 3.75 3.16 3.70
CA ALA A 135 3.55 3.89 2.45
C ALA A 135 4.86 4.44 1.86
N ALA A 136 5.76 4.99 2.70
CA ALA A 136 7.08 5.44 2.26
C ALA A 136 7.95 4.28 1.76
N LEU A 137 7.94 3.14 2.45
CA LEU A 137 8.64 1.93 2.03
C LEU A 137 8.09 1.36 0.71
N VAL A 138 6.78 1.46 0.45
CA VAL A 138 6.18 1.07 -0.84
C VAL A 138 6.67 2.00 -1.96
N VAL A 139 6.76 3.32 -1.74
CA VAL A 139 7.36 4.24 -2.72
C VAL A 139 8.80 3.85 -3.00
N HIS A 140 9.59 3.60 -1.95
CA HIS A 140 10.97 3.18 -2.09
C HIS A 140 11.10 1.84 -2.85
N HIS A 141 10.26 0.86 -2.53
CA HIS A 141 10.19 -0.43 -3.23
C HIS A 141 9.86 -0.27 -4.72
N VAL A 142 8.93 0.62 -5.08
CA VAL A 142 8.59 0.90 -6.48
C VAL A 142 9.69 1.69 -7.18
N ALA A 143 10.30 2.66 -6.50
CA ALA A 143 11.36 3.52 -7.06
C ALA A 143 12.62 2.73 -7.45
N LEU A 144 12.94 1.69 -6.68
CA LEU A 144 14.07 0.80 -6.97
C LEU A 144 13.73 -0.32 -7.96
N SER A 145 12.46 -0.45 -8.36
CA SER A 145 12.03 -1.46 -9.33
C SER A 145 12.37 -1.03 -10.75
N SER A 146 13.19 -1.82 -11.44
CA SER A 146 13.50 -1.61 -12.87
C SER A 146 12.28 -1.74 -13.78
N ARG A 147 11.18 -2.34 -13.29
CA ARG A 147 9.96 -2.62 -14.06
C ARG A 147 8.82 -1.65 -13.78
N ALA A 148 9.00 -0.70 -12.88
CA ALA A 148 7.94 0.25 -12.54
C ALA A 148 7.90 1.40 -13.57
N PRO A 149 6.74 1.69 -14.19
CA PRO A 149 6.62 2.87 -15.03
C PRO A 149 6.80 4.15 -14.19
N LEU A 150 7.59 5.11 -14.71
CA LEU A 150 7.88 6.39 -14.03
C LEU A 150 6.60 7.15 -13.66
N TRP A 151 5.58 7.13 -14.52
CA TRP A 151 4.30 7.80 -14.24
C TRP A 151 3.58 7.20 -13.03
N GLY A 152 3.67 5.87 -12.83
CA GLY A 152 3.06 5.18 -11.70
C GLY A 152 3.75 5.54 -10.39
N LEU A 153 5.09 5.61 -10.42
CA LEU A 153 5.89 6.10 -9.30
C LEU A 153 5.56 7.56 -8.95
N ALA A 154 5.52 8.44 -9.95
CA ALA A 154 5.20 9.86 -9.76
C ALA A 154 3.80 10.06 -9.18
N ALA A 155 2.81 9.30 -9.67
CA ALA A 155 1.45 9.33 -9.14
C ALA A 155 1.40 8.87 -7.68
N LEU A 156 2.07 7.76 -7.34
CA LEU A 156 2.12 7.23 -5.98
C LEU A 156 2.83 8.18 -5.01
N ALA A 157 4.01 8.68 -5.38
CA ALA A 157 4.79 9.62 -4.58
C ALA A 157 4.03 10.94 -4.38
N GLY A 158 3.44 11.49 -5.45
CA GLY A 158 2.62 12.69 -5.40
C GLY A 158 1.39 12.52 -4.51
N ALA A 159 0.73 11.35 -4.55
CA ALA A 159 -0.40 11.02 -3.68
C ALA A 159 -0.03 11.11 -2.20
N ILE A 160 1.07 10.45 -1.83
CA ILE A 160 1.55 10.37 -0.45
C ILE A 160 2.04 11.74 0.03
N ALA A 161 2.82 12.45 -0.80
CA ALA A 161 3.30 13.79 -0.49
C ALA A 161 2.13 14.77 -0.25
N SER A 162 1.11 14.75 -1.11
CA SER A 162 -0.10 15.56 -0.95
C SER A 162 -0.83 15.25 0.35
N LEU A 163 -0.95 13.97 0.69
CA LEU A 163 -1.54 13.51 1.95
C LEU A 163 -0.80 14.06 3.17
N LEU A 164 0.53 13.95 3.17
CA LEU A 164 1.38 14.44 4.24
C LEU A 164 1.28 15.96 4.37
N ALA A 165 1.32 16.71 3.26
CA ALA A 165 1.15 18.16 3.25
C ALA A 165 -0.18 18.59 3.87
N ILE A 166 -1.30 17.97 3.47
CA ILE A 166 -2.62 18.25 4.05
C ILE A 166 -2.64 17.98 5.56
N ARG A 167 -1.98 16.91 6.01
CA ARG A 167 -1.92 16.55 7.44
C ARG A 167 -1.11 17.56 8.25
N VAL A 168 0.05 17.99 7.73
CA VAL A 168 0.90 19.01 8.36
C VAL A 168 0.14 20.32 8.50
N VAL A 169 -0.46 20.81 7.41
CA VAL A 169 -1.26 22.07 7.43
C VAL A 169 -2.40 21.99 8.44
N ARG A 170 -3.12 20.88 8.50
CA ARG A 170 -4.18 20.68 9.50
C ARG A 170 -3.66 20.59 10.94
N GLY A 171 -2.46 20.04 11.12
CA GLY A 171 -1.79 19.99 12.43
C GLY A 171 -1.43 21.39 12.92
N VAL A 172 -0.75 22.19 12.08
CA VAL A 172 -0.37 23.57 12.39
C VAL A 172 -1.59 24.44 12.72
N ARG A 173 -2.67 24.37 11.91
CA ARG A 173 -3.91 25.13 12.16
C ARG A 173 -4.61 24.77 13.48
N ARG A 174 -4.40 23.56 14.00
CA ARG A 174 -4.96 23.13 15.30
C ARG A 174 -4.11 23.59 16.47
N ALA A 175 -2.80 23.73 16.30
CA ALA A 175 -1.90 24.22 17.34
C ALA A 175 -1.99 25.74 17.53
N ALA A 176 -2.43 26.47 16.50
CA ALA A 176 -2.63 27.92 16.53
C ALA A 176 -4.00 28.37 17.06
N ARG A 177 -4.88 27.43 17.44
CA ARG A 177 -6.18 27.69 18.08
C ARG A 177 -6.12 27.27 19.53
#